data_AF-A0A7Z3BMH0-F1
#
_entry.id   AF-A0A7Z3BMH0-F1
#
_cell.length_a   1.000
_cell.length_b   1.000
_cell.length_c   1.000
_cell.angle_alpha   90.00
_cell.angle_beta   90.00
_cell.angle_gamma   90.00
#
_symmetry.space_group_name_H-M   'P 1'
#
loop_
_entity.id
_entity.type
_entity.pdbx_description
1 polymer ?
#
loop_
_entity_poly.entity_id
_entity_poly.type
_entity_poly.pdbx_seq_one_letter_code
_entity_poly.pdbx_strand_id
1 'polypeptide(L)' 'MHSTEAAYRITYITLDEVQLHFETQIAVPDEEGGLALHNAATLPEERRVLRELICEGHEEQALVA' A
#
# COMPACT_ATOMS: atom_id res chain seq x y z
N MET A 1 -27.42 0.14 -6.28
CA MET A 1 -26.54 1.22 -5.83
C MET A 1 -25.44 0.55 -5.04
N HIS A 2 -24.24 0.46 -5.61
CA HIS A 2 -23.08 -0.08 -4.91
C HIS A 2 -22.72 0.87 -3.78
N SER A 3 -22.88 0.40 -2.54
CA SER A 3 -22.35 1.11 -1.38
C SER A 3 -20.83 1.15 -1.56
N THR A 4 -20.28 2.31 -1.93
CA THR A 4 -18.84 2.59 -1.86
C THR A 4 -18.30 2.55 -0.43
N GLU A 5 -19.17 2.24 0.54
CA GLU A 5 -18.95 2.11 1.98
C GLU A 5 -17.88 1.06 2.36
N ALA A 6 -17.57 0.12 1.47
CA ALA A 6 -16.53 -0.90 1.69
C ALA A 6 -15.46 -0.89 0.60
N ALA A 7 -15.02 0.28 0.13
CA ALA A 7 -13.84 0.39 -0.71
C ALA A 7 -12.57 0.34 0.15
N TYR A 8 -11.64 -0.54 -0.20
CA TYR A 8 -10.35 -0.70 0.49
C TYR A 8 -9.25 -0.11 -0.37
N ARG A 9 -8.34 0.66 0.25
CA ARG A 9 -7.11 1.13 -0.37
C ARG A 9 -5.97 0.22 0.08
N ILE A 10 -5.32 -0.42 -0.88
CA ILE A 10 -4.24 -1.38 -0.66
C ILE A 10 -2.99 -0.78 -1.30
N THR A 11 -1.91 -0.63 -0.53
CA THR A 11 -0.62 -0.17 -1.05
C THR A 11 0.42 -1.28 -0.88
N TYR A 12 0.87 -1.82 -2.00
CA TYR A 12 1.95 -2.79 -2.07
C TYR A 12 3.28 -2.03 -2.07
N ILE A 13 4.19 -2.48 -1.21
CA ILE A 13 5.52 -1.88 -1.09
C ILE A 13 6.53 -3.00 -1.25
N THR A 14 7.42 -2.84 -2.21
CA THR A 14 8.50 -3.79 -2.46
C THR A 14 9.83 -3.07 -2.28
N LEU A 15 10.74 -3.68 -1.53
CA LEU A 15 12.12 -3.24 -1.42
C LEU A 15 12.93 -3.99 -2.47
N ASP A 16 13.34 -3.27 -3.51
CA ASP A 16 14.38 -3.73 -4.42
C ASP A 16 15.77 -3.38 -3.82
N GLU A 17 16.87 -3.86 -4.42
CA GLU A 17 18.24 -3.76 -3.88
C GLU A 17 18.66 -2.35 -3.41
N VAL A 18 18.02 -1.30 -3.93
CA VAL A 18 18.37 0.10 -3.65
C VAL A 18 17.18 1.03 -3.39
N GLN A 19 15.94 0.61 -3.67
CA GLN A 19 14.79 1.52 -3.64
C GLN A 19 13.47 0.84 -3.29
N LEU A 20 12.60 1.59 -2.60
CA LEU A 20 11.22 1.20 -2.36
C LEU A 20 10.35 1.54 -3.59
N HIS A 21 9.69 0.52 -4.12
CA HIS A 21 8.66 0.65 -5.15
C HIS A 21 7.27 0.57 -4.51
N PHE A 22 6.35 1.39 -5.00
CA PHE A 22 5.01 1.57 -4.45
C PHE A 22 3.98 1.37 -5.55
N GLU A 23 3.01 0.49 -5.31
CA GLU A 23 1.84 0.31 -6.14
C GLU A 23 0.58 0.39 -5.27
N THR A 24 -0.41 1.19 -5.68
CA THR A 24 -1.68 1.30 -4.93
C THR A 24 -2.83 0.79 -5.78
N GLN A 25 -3.70 0.00 -5.16
CA GLN A 25 -4.94 -0.49 -5.73
C GLN A 25 -6.12 -0.14 -4.83
N ILE A 26 -7.26 0.15 -5.44
CA ILE A 26 -8.55 0.28 -4.76
C ILE A 26 -9.35 -0.98 -5.06
N ALA A 27 -9.68 -1.72 -4.00
CA ALA A 27 -10.59 -2.85 -4.06
C ALA A 27 -12.01 -2.35 -3.79
N VAL A 28 -12.92 -2.55 -4.74
CA VAL A 28 -14.34 -2.18 -4.62
C VAL A 28 -15.18 -3.45 -4.72
N PRO A 29 -16.20 -3.63 -3.85
CA PRO A 29 -17.14 -4.75 -3.98
C PRO A 29 -17.82 -4.75 -5.34
N ASP A 30 -17.88 -5.92 -5.97
CA ASP A 30 -18.61 -6.12 -7.23
C ASP A 30 -20.00 -6.75 -7.00
N GLU A 31 -20.79 -6.87 -8.08
CA GLU A 31 -22.14 -7.44 -8.05
C GLU A 31 -22.17 -8.95 -7.79
N GLU A 32 -21.04 -9.64 -7.97
CA GLU A 32 -20.90 -11.09 -7.85
C GLU A 32 -20.40 -11.50 -6.45
N GLY A 33 -20.22 -10.52 -5.55
CA GLY A 33 -19.72 -10.73 -4.19
C GLY A 33 -18.20 -10.83 -4.09
N GLY A 34 -17.49 -10.49 -5.17
CA GLY A 34 -16.05 -10.36 -5.25
C GLY A 34 -15.55 -8.94 -5.00
N LEU A 35 -14.27 -8.72 -5.30
CA LEU A 35 -13.61 -7.42 -5.25
C LEU A 35 -13.00 -7.11 -6.61
N ALA A 36 -13.44 -6.02 -7.23
CA ALA A 36 -12.80 -5.44 -8.40
C ALA A 36 -11.60 -4.59 -7.95
N LEU A 37 -10.43 -4.87 -8.52
CA LEU A 37 -9.18 -4.15 -8.24
C LEU A 37 -8.91 -3.09 -9.30
N HIS A 38 -8.68 -1.86 -8.85
CA HIS A 38 -8.37 -0.73 -9.71
C HIS A 38 -7.06 -0.08 -9.32
N ASN A 39 -6.14 0.08 -10.27
CA ASN A 39 -4.90 0.82 -10.04
C ASN A 39 -5.21 2.28 -9.69
N ALA A 40 -4.51 2.78 -8.68
CA ALA A 40 -4.59 4.17 -8.25
C ALA A 40 -3.19 4.72 -7.99
N ALA A 41 -3.06 6.04 -8.06
CA ALA A 41 -1.83 6.70 -7.68
C ALA A 41 -1.61 6.59 -6.16
N THR A 42 -0.41 6.17 -5.78
CA THR A 42 0.08 6.35 -4.41
C THR A 42 0.34 7.84 -4.18
N LEU A 43 -0.26 8.42 -3.14
CA LEU A 43 -0.07 9.85 -2.89
C LEU A 43 1.38 10.11 -2.41
N PRO A 44 2.01 11.23 -2.80
CA PRO A 44 3.38 11.54 -2.37
C PRO A 44 3.55 11.57 -0.84
N GLU A 45 2.52 12.02 -0.12
CA GLU A 45 2.51 12.07 1.34
C GLU A 45 2.45 10.67 1.97
N GLU A 46 1.55 9.79 1.50
CA GLU A 46 1.52 8.37 1.89
C GLU A 46 2.88 7.72 1.62
N ARG A 47 3.46 7.94 0.43
CA ARG A 47 4.77 7.38 0.06
C ARG A 47 5.87 7.80 1.02
N ARG A 48 5.84 9.06 1.50
CA ARG A 48 6.81 9.56 2.46
C ARG A 48 6.67 8.86 3.80
N VAL A 49 5.46 8.84 4.36
CA VAL A 49 5.17 8.23 5.67
C VAL A 49 5.51 6.73 5.65
N LEU A 50 5.10 6.02 4.60
CA LEU A 50 5.37 4.59 4.44
C LEU A 50 6.87 4.30 4.31
N ARG A 51 7.63 5.16 3.61
CA ARG A 51 9.09 5.02 3.55
C ARG A 51 9.74 5.19 4.92
N GLU A 52 9.34 6.21 5.67
CA GLU A 52 9.86 6.49 7.00
C GLU A 52 9.61 5.28 7.93
N LEU A 53 8.39 4.76 7.97
CA LEU A 53 8.03 3.56 8.75
C LEU A 53 8.85 2.31 8.40
N ILE A 54 9.11 2.08 7.11
CA ILE A 54 9.88 0.91 6.66
C ILE A 54 11.36 1.06 6.98
N CYS A 55 11.92 2.26 6.83
CA CYS A 55 13.32 2.54 7.17
C CYS A 55 13.56 2.42 8.67
N GLU A 56 12.69 2.98 9.52
CA GLU A 56 12.79 2.87 10.98
C GLU A 56 12.77 1.41 11.44
N GLY A 57 11.84 0.61 10.90
CA GLY A 57 11.75 -0.82 11.22
C GLY A 57 12.95 -1.66 10.73
N HIS A 58 13.74 -1.16 9.78
CA HIS A 58 14.99 -1.79 9.32
C HIS A 58 16.18 -1.42 10.23
N GLU A 59 16.24 -0.19 10.75
CA GLU A 59 17.28 0.25 11.68
C GLU A 59 17.19 -0.48 13.03
N GLU A 60 15.98 -0.73 13.53
CA GLU A 60 15.76 -1.54 14.73
C GLU A 60 16.21 -2.99 14.57
N GLN A 61 16.07 -3.59 13.38
CA GLN A 61 16.55 -4.96 13.12
C GLN A 61 18.08 -5.03 13.00
N ALA A 62 18.74 -3.96 12.54
CA ALA A 62 20.19 -3.89 12.44
C ALA A 62 20.89 -3.67 13.80
N LEU A 63 20.21 -3.06 14.78
CA LEU A 63 20.74 -2.85 16.14
C LEU A 63 20.67 -4.10 17.04
N VAL A 64 19.96 -5.14 16.62
CA VAL A 64 19.74 -6.39 17.40
C VAL A 64 20.59 -7.55 16.87
N ALA A 65 21.36 -7.34 15.79
CA ALA A 65 22.30 -8.31 15.21
C ALA A 65 23.74 -8.06 15.63
#